data_AF-A0A3M1M848-F1
#
_entry.id   AF-A0A3M1M848-F1
#
_cell.length_a   1.000
_cell.length_b   1.000
_cell.length_c   1.000
_cell.angle_alpha   90.00
_cell.angle_beta   90.00
_cell.angle_gamma   90.00
#
_symmetry.space_group_name_H-M   'P 1'
#
loop_
_entity.id
_entity.type
_entity.pdbx_description
1 polymer ?
#
loop_
_entity_poly.entity_id
_entity_poly.type
_entity_poly.pdbx_seq_one_letter_code
_entity_poly.pdbx_strand_id
1 'polypeptide(L)'
;MAEAPEITDNDRLLAALAYPIPLVALIILLVEDMRGRAFQKYHAVQALAYAVAVFVVFVVLFCIQAVITAVLDIGAIRFLLNCLCLGIYFVPFLGALWFAYQAYQGEYLEIPILTDLLKQQGWIEGR
;
A
#
# COMPACT_ATOMS: atom_id res chain seq x y z
N MET A 1 29.37 7.21 17.44
CA MET A 1 28.49 6.85 16.31
C MET A 1 27.18 6.42 16.93
N ALA A 2 26.09 7.16 16.72
CA ALA A 2 24.81 6.75 17.28
C ALA A 2 24.41 5.42 16.62
N GLU A 3 24.29 4.37 17.43
CA GLU A 3 23.86 3.05 16.98
C GLU A 3 22.46 3.20 16.37
N ALA A 4 22.25 2.69 15.16
CA ALA A 4 20.93 2.74 14.54
C ALA A 4 19.94 2.06 15.49
N PRO A 5 18.78 2.67 15.79
CA PRO A 5 17.83 2.08 16.72
C PRO A 5 17.47 0.67 16.25
N GLU A 6 17.61 -0.30 17.14
CA GLU A 6 17.34 -1.71 16.87
C GLU A 6 15.91 -1.89 16.38
N ILE A 7 15.75 -2.58 15.25
CA ILE A 7 14.44 -2.94 14.71
C ILE A 7 13.92 -4.12 15.53
N THR A 8 12.85 -3.89 16.29
CA THR A 8 12.28 -4.95 17.14
C THR A 8 11.27 -5.80 16.38
N ASP A 9 10.93 -6.99 16.88
CA ASP A 9 9.91 -7.84 16.24
C ASP A 9 8.53 -7.15 16.15
N ASN A 10 8.21 -6.29 17.14
CA ASN A 10 7.00 -5.47 17.09
C ASN A 10 7.04 -4.45 15.93
N ASP A 11 8.21 -3.89 15.60
CA ASP A 11 8.35 -3.00 14.44
C ASP A 11 8.04 -3.70 13.14
N ARG A 12 8.62 -4.90 12.97
CA ARG A 12 8.44 -5.74 11.79
C ARG A 12 6.99 -6.13 11.62
N LEU A 13 6.34 -6.53 12.72
CA LEU A 13 4.94 -6.90 12.72
C LEU A 13 4.03 -5.72 12.33
N LEU A 14 4.21 -4.56 12.98
CA LEU A 14 3.38 -3.39 12.73
C LEU A 14 3.59 -2.81 11.33
N ALA A 15 4.83 -2.77 10.85
CA ALA A 15 5.16 -2.36 9.49
C ALA A 15 4.53 -3.30 8.45
N ALA A 16 4.59 -4.62 8.68
CA ALA A 16 3.97 -5.60 7.81
C ALA A 16 2.45 -5.45 7.76
N LEU A 17 1.80 -5.27 8.91
CA LEU A 17 0.34 -5.11 9.01
C LEU A 17 -0.17 -3.81 8.36
N ALA A 18 0.66 -2.77 8.29
CA ALA A 18 0.28 -1.50 7.69
C ALA A 18 -0.10 -1.60 6.21
N TYR A 19 0.47 -2.55 5.45
CA TYR A 19 0.19 -2.71 4.01
C TYR A 19 -1.20 -3.29 3.71
N PRO A 20 -1.61 -4.45 4.25
CA PRO A 20 -2.95 -5.00 4.02
C PRO A 20 -4.03 -4.24 4.79
N ILE A 21 -3.67 -3.58 5.90
CA ILE A 21 -4.60 -2.86 6.77
C ILE A 21 -4.13 -1.41 6.90
N PRO A 22 -4.56 -0.50 6.00
CA PRO A 22 -4.16 0.91 6.02
C PRO A 22 -4.51 1.64 7.33
N LEU A 23 -5.49 1.13 8.08
CA LEU A 23 -5.81 1.62 9.42
C LEU A 23 -4.64 1.49 10.39
N VAL A 24 -3.85 0.41 10.30
CA VAL A 24 -2.65 0.25 11.14
C VAL A 24 -1.60 1.29 10.78
N ALA A 25 -1.46 1.62 9.50
CA ALA A 25 -0.59 2.70 9.05
C ALA A 25 -1.00 4.05 9.66
N LEU A 26 -2.31 4.36 9.67
CA LEU A 26 -2.82 5.56 10.32
C LEU A 26 -2.54 5.59 11.81
N ILE A 27 -2.73 4.47 12.52
CA ILE A 27 -2.43 4.37 13.95
C ILE A 27 -0.95 4.68 14.18
N ILE A 28 -0.03 4.04 13.44
CA ILE A 28 1.42 4.28 13.57
C ILE A 28 1.76 5.76 13.37
N LEU A 29 1.11 6.43 12.42
CA LEU A 29 1.39 7.84 12.10
C LEU A 29 0.75 8.83 13.08
N LEU A 30 -0.31 8.44 13.78
CA LEU A 30 -1.02 9.30 14.73
C LEU A 30 -0.53 9.13 16.16
N VAL A 31 -0.02 7.95 16.54
CA VAL A 31 0.48 7.71 17.88
C VAL A 31 1.97 8.07 17.94
N GLU A 32 2.33 8.98 18.86
CA GLU A 32 3.67 9.61 18.92
C GLU A 32 4.80 8.62 19.19
N ASP A 33 4.59 7.64 20.07
CA ASP A 33 5.55 6.60 20.42
C ASP A 33 5.86 5.67 19.23
N MET A 34 4.85 5.36 18.41
CA MET A 34 4.98 4.56 17.19
C MET A 34 5.64 5.35 16.07
N ARG A 35 5.19 6.58 15.83
CA ARG A 35 5.74 7.48 14.80
C ARG A 35 7.21 7.84 15.05
N GLY A 36 7.63 7.86 16.31
CA GLY A 36 9.03 8.09 16.70
C GLY A 36 9.99 7.02 16.19
N ARG A 37 9.48 5.82 15.84
CA ARG A 37 10.30 4.71 15.34
C ARG A 37 10.48 4.82 13.84
N ALA A 38 11.72 5.05 13.41
CA ALA A 38 12.03 5.36 12.02
C ALA A 38 11.63 4.24 11.04
N PHE A 39 11.72 2.97 11.44
CA PHE A 39 11.26 1.81 10.64
C PHE A 39 9.73 1.80 10.49
N GLN A 40 8.98 1.92 11.60
CA GLN A 40 7.52 1.94 11.56
C GLN A 40 6.99 3.11 10.75
N LYS A 41 7.54 4.32 10.97
CA LYS A 41 7.16 5.52 10.23
C LYS A 41 7.39 5.35 8.72
N TYR A 42 8.54 4.82 8.31
CA TYR A 42 8.86 4.60 6.90
C TYR A 42 7.80 3.73 6.21
N HIS A 43 7.55 2.54 6.76
CA HIS A 43 6.58 1.60 6.19
C HIS A 43 5.13 2.09 6.33
N ALA A 44 4.78 2.79 7.41
CA ALA A 44 3.44 3.34 7.57
C ALA A 44 3.13 4.45 6.56
N VAL A 45 4.07 5.38 6.30
CA VAL A 45 3.88 6.39 5.24
C VAL A 45 3.78 5.71 3.88
N GLN A 46 4.68 4.78 3.57
CA GLN A 46 4.69 4.07 2.28
C GLN A 46 3.42 3.24 2.07
N ALA A 47 2.98 2.50 3.09
CA ALA A 47 1.77 1.68 3.05
C ALA A 47 0.50 2.53 2.88
N LEU A 48 0.40 3.67 3.58
CA LEU A 48 -0.72 4.58 3.42
C LEU A 48 -0.75 5.18 2.01
N ALA A 49 0.39 5.61 1.49
CA ALA A 49 0.51 6.13 0.14
C ALA A 49 0.19 5.06 -0.92
N TYR A 50 0.62 3.82 -0.71
CA TYR A 50 0.27 2.68 -1.55
C TYR A 50 -1.25 2.44 -1.55
N ALA A 51 -1.87 2.41 -0.37
CA ALA A 51 -3.32 2.24 -0.24
C ALA A 51 -4.10 3.33 -0.98
N VAL A 52 -3.68 4.59 -0.87
CA VAL A 52 -4.27 5.72 -1.62
C VAL A 52 -4.09 5.55 -3.12
N ALA A 53 -2.90 5.18 -3.59
CA ALA A 53 -2.63 4.96 -5.01
C ALA A 53 -3.51 3.83 -5.58
N VAL A 54 -3.62 2.71 -4.86
CA VAL A 54 -4.48 1.59 -5.23
C VAL A 54 -5.96 1.99 -5.24
N PHE A 55 -6.42 2.75 -4.24
CA PHE A 55 -7.79 3.26 -4.20
C PHE A 55 -8.12 4.14 -5.40
N VAL A 56 -7.23 5.05 -5.78
CA VAL A 56 -7.42 5.91 -6.96
C VAL A 56 -7.51 5.07 -8.24
N VAL A 57 -6.60 4.11 -8.43
CA VAL A 57 -6.65 3.20 -9.58
C VAL A 57 -7.95 2.40 -9.61
N PHE A 58 -8.38 1.89 -8.46
CA PHE A 58 -9.63 1.13 -8.32
C PHE A 58 -10.84 1.98 -8.72
N VAL A 59 -10.96 3.21 -8.23
CA VAL A 59 -12.05 4.13 -8.58
C VAL A 59 -12.08 4.41 -10.07
N VAL A 60 -10.92 4.70 -10.68
CA VAL A 60 -10.83 4.98 -12.13
C VAL A 60 -11.28 3.78 -12.96
N LEU A 61 -10.75 2.59 -12.65
CA LEU A 61 -11.12 1.35 -13.35
C LEU A 61 -12.60 1.01 -13.17
N PHE A 62 -13.14 1.22 -11.97
CA PHE A 62 -14.55 1.00 -11.68
C PHE A 62 -15.45 1.94 -12.50
N CYS A 63 -15.11 3.23 -12.59
CA CYS A 63 -15.85 4.18 -13.41
C CYS A 63 -15.82 3.80 -14.90
N ILE A 64 -14.66 3.43 -15.43
CA ILE A 64 -14.54 2.97 -16.83
C ILE A 64 -15.40 1.73 -17.08
N GLN A 65 -15.32 0.74 -16.18
CA GLN A 65 -16.11 -0.48 -16.24
C GLN A 65 -17.62 -0.19 -16.20
N ALA A 66 -18.06 0.74 -15.34
CA ALA A 66 -19.45 1.15 -15.23
C ALA A 66 -19.98 1.78 -16.53
N VAL A 67 -19.18 2.66 -17.16
CA VAL A 67 -19.54 3.28 -18.46
C VAL A 67 -19.63 2.24 -19.57
N ILE A 68 -18.62 1.36 -19.69
CA ILE A 68 -18.62 0.30 -20.73
C ILE A 68 -19.84 -0.61 -20.57
N THR A 69 -20.14 -1.00 -19.33
CA THR A 69 -21.27 -1.88 -19.02
C THR A 69 -22.62 -1.21 -19.32
N ALA A 70 -22.75 0.10 -19.10
CA ALA A 70 -23.98 0.83 -19.39
C ALA A 70 -24.25 0.99 -20.90
N VAL A 71 -23.20 0.99 -21.74
CA VAL A 71 -23.33 1.16 -23.20
C VAL A 71 -23.48 -0.19 -23.93
N LEU A 72 -22.85 -1.25 -23.43
CA LEU A 72 -22.81 -2.57 -24.07
C LEU A 72 -23.75 -3.55 -23.34
N ASP A 73 -25.06 -3.45 -23.55
CA ASP A 73 -26.06 -4.27 -22.86
C ASP A 73 -26.21 -5.68 -23.48
N ILE A 74 -25.14 -6.48 -23.43
CA ILE A 74 -25.13 -7.89 -23.82
C ILE A 74 -24.70 -8.72 -22.60
N GLY A 75 -25.65 -9.41 -21.98
CA GLY A 75 -25.49 -10.05 -20.66
C GLY A 75 -24.29 -11.00 -20.52
N ALA A 76 -23.91 -11.73 -21.57
CA ALA A 76 -22.76 -12.64 -21.56
C ALA A 76 -21.41 -11.90 -21.55
N ILE A 77 -21.29 -10.81 -22.31
CA ILE A 77 -20.08 -9.96 -22.35
C ILE A 77 -19.89 -9.25 -21.02
N ARG A 78 -20.98 -8.77 -20.41
CA ARG A 78 -20.97 -8.14 -19.08
C ARG A 78 -20.44 -9.08 -18.00
N PHE A 79 -20.86 -10.35 -18.02
CA PHE A 79 -20.40 -11.34 -17.06
C PHE A 79 -18.89 -11.61 -17.20
N LEU A 80 -18.41 -11.80 -18.43
CA LEU A 80 -17.00 -12.03 -18.71
C LEU A 80 -16.12 -10.83 -18.30
N LEU A 81 -16.56 -9.61 -18.60
CA LEU A 81 -15.84 -8.37 -18.24
C LEU A 81 -15.71 -8.22 -16.72
N ASN A 82 -16.78 -8.48 -15.97
CA ASN A 82 -16.75 -8.43 -14.50
C ASN A 82 -15.81 -9.47 -13.89
N CYS A 83 -15.81 -10.70 -14.40
CA CYS A 83 -14.89 -11.75 -13.94
C CYS A 83 -13.42 -11.37 -14.18
N LEU A 84 -13.11 -10.79 -15.34
CA LEU A 84 -11.75 -10.35 -15.67
C LEU A 84 -11.29 -9.19 -14.77
N CYS A 85 -12.16 -8.20 -14.53
CA CYS A 85 -11.87 -7.09 -13.64
C CYS A 85 -11.61 -7.54 -12.19
N LEU A 86 -12.33 -8.57 -11.72
CA LEU A 86 -12.14 -9.12 -10.37
C LEU A 86 -10.70 -9.63 -10.16
N GLY A 87 -10.11 -10.28 -11.16
CA GLY A 87 -8.71 -10.69 -11.13
C GLY A 87 -7.74 -9.51 -11.10
N ILE A 88 -8.00 -8.46 -11.89
CA ILE A 88 -7.18 -7.24 -11.92
C ILE A 88 -7.19 -6.53 -10.57
N TYR A 89 -8.35 -6.46 -9.90
CA TYR A 89 -8.47 -5.86 -8.57
C TYR A 89 -7.74 -6.65 -7.48
N PHE A 90 -7.44 -7.92 -7.71
CA PHE A 90 -6.70 -8.76 -6.78
C PHE A 90 -5.18 -8.52 -6.83
N VAL A 91 -4.65 -8.05 -7.96
CA VAL A 91 -3.20 -7.85 -8.16
C VAL A 91 -2.59 -6.87 -7.14
N PRO A 92 -3.17 -5.68 -6.90
CA PRO A 92 -2.63 -4.76 -5.88
C PRO A 92 -2.72 -5.33 -4.46
N PHE A 93 -3.74 -6.14 -4.17
CA PHE A 93 -3.84 -6.80 -2.86
C PHE A 93 -2.69 -7.80 -2.65
N LEU A 94 -2.34 -8.59 -3.67
CA LEU A 94 -1.17 -9.46 -3.62
C LEU A 94 0.14 -8.67 -3.51
N GLY A 95 0.22 -7.51 -4.16
CA GLY A 95 1.33 -6.57 -3.99
C GLY A 95 1.49 -6.08 -2.56
N ALA A 96 0.38 -5.71 -1.89
CA ALA A 96 0.40 -5.33 -0.48
C ALA A 96 0.92 -6.47 0.42
N LEU A 97 0.52 -7.72 0.16
CA LEU A 97 1.02 -8.88 0.91
C LEU A 97 2.50 -9.13 0.67
N TRP A 98 2.99 -8.92 -0.56
CA TRP A 98 4.41 -9.01 -0.85
C TRP A 98 5.22 -7.94 -0.10
N PHE A 99 4.75 -6.69 -0.08
CA PHE A 99 5.39 -5.63 0.68
C PHE A 99 5.32 -5.86 2.19
N ALA A 100 4.20 -6.40 2.69
CA ALA A 100 4.07 -6.82 4.07
C ALA A 100 5.10 -7.90 4.44
N TYR A 101 5.29 -8.90 3.57
CA TYR A 101 6.29 -9.95 3.78
C TYR A 101 7.70 -9.37 3.89
N GLN A 102 8.07 -8.44 3.01
CA GLN A 102 9.40 -7.82 3.03
C GLN A 102 9.60 -6.91 4.25
N ALA A 103 8.59 -6.14 4.63
CA ALA A 103 8.61 -5.36 5.87
C ALA A 103 8.73 -6.26 7.11
N TYR A 104 8.14 -7.45 7.08
CA TYR A 104 8.30 -8.43 8.15
C TYR A 104 9.73 -8.99 8.27
N GLN A 105 10.47 -9.09 7.15
CA GLN A 105 11.90 -9.45 7.17
C GLN A 105 12.79 -8.32 7.73
N GLY A 106 12.25 -7.11 7.93
CA GLY A 106 13.02 -5.96 8.41
C GLY A 106 13.70 -5.16 7.29
N GLU A 107 13.33 -5.39 6.03
CA GLU A 107 13.93 -4.73 4.87
C GLU A 107 13.25 -3.39 4.56
N TYR A 108 14.03 -2.34 4.27
CA TYR A 108 13.51 -1.08 3.73
C TYR A 108 13.20 -1.25 2.25
N LEU A 109 11.92 -1.30 1.91
CA LEU A 109 11.49 -1.54 0.55
C LEU A 109 11.37 -0.24 -0.24
N GLU A 110 11.90 -0.21 -1.46
CA GLU A 110 11.70 0.89 -2.40
C GLU A 110 10.71 0.49 -3.49
N ILE A 111 9.54 1.13 -3.47
CA ILE A 111 8.55 0.99 -4.53
C ILE A 111 8.89 2.07 -5.56
N PRO A 112 9.38 1.73 -6.77
CA PRO A 112 9.75 2.73 -7.76
C PRO A 112 8.56 3.66 -8.04
N ILE A 113 8.85 4.94 -8.31
CA ILE A 113 7.85 6.02 -8.43
C ILE A 113 7.24 6.40 -7.09
N LEU A 114 6.64 5.47 -6.33
CA LEU A 114 5.96 5.81 -5.09
C LEU A 114 6.94 6.28 -4.00
N THR A 115 8.00 5.50 -3.75
CA THR A 115 9.05 5.84 -2.79
C THR A 115 9.78 7.11 -3.19
N ASP A 116 10.06 7.30 -4.48
CA ASP A 116 10.72 8.50 -4.98
C ASP A 116 9.88 9.75 -4.75
N LEU A 117 8.56 9.66 -5.02
CA LEU A 117 7.62 10.74 -4.71
C LEU A 117 7.61 11.06 -3.21
N LEU A 118 7.54 10.03 -2.36
CA LEU A 118 7.53 10.21 -0.90
C LEU A 118 8.83 10.84 -0.37
N LYS A 119 9.98 10.46 -0.94
CA LYS A 119 11.28 11.05 -0.64
C LYS A 119 11.35 12.51 -1.10
N GLN A 120 10.88 12.82 -2.32
CA GLN A 120 10.81 14.18 -2.85
C GLN A 120 9.92 15.11 -2.00
N GLN A 121 8.82 14.58 -1.44
CA GLN A 121 7.94 15.31 -0.52
C GLN A 121 8.52 15.42 0.92
N GLY A 122 9.65 14.77 1.21
CA GLY A 122 10.27 14.75 2.53
C GLY A 122 9.47 13.95 3.58
N TRP A 123 8.58 13.05 3.17
CA TRP A 123 7.75 12.27 4.10
C TRP A 123 8.49 11.05 4.67
N ILE A 124 9.42 10.50 3.88
CA ILE A 124 10.31 9.40 4.28
C ILE A 124 11.77 9.79 4.01
N GLU A 125 12.68 9.29 4.83
CA GLU A 125 14.12 9.48 4.66
C GLU A 125 14.66 8.52 3.57
N GLY A 126 15.61 8.99 2.76
CA GLY A 126 16.36 8.12 1.86
C GLY A 126 17.35 7.28 2.66
N ARG A 127 17.03 5.99 2.85
CA ARG A 127 17.91 5.01 3.50
C ARG A 127 18.21 3.87 2.55
#